data_AF-A0A8T4NF40-F1
#
_entry.id   AF-A0A8T4NF40-F1
#
_cell.length_a   1.000
_cell.length_b   1.000
_cell.length_c   1.000
_cell.angle_alpha   90.00
_cell.angle_beta   90.00
_cell.angle_gamma   90.00
#
_symmetry.space_group_name_H-M   'P 1'
#
loop_
_entity.id
_entity.type
_entity.pdbx_description
1 polymer ?
#
loop_
_entity_poly.entity_id
_entity_poly.type
_entity_poly.pdbx_seq_one_letter_code
_entity_poly.pdbx_strand_id
1 'polypeptide(L)' 'METTIAVKERTVQMLLQLKKKMGSKNMDMVIGKLLEESGSLSKSRFGSNPKLKEFKRKDRSVFREL' A
#
# COMPACT_ATOMS: atom_id res chain seq x y z
N MET A 1 1.07 -13.55 10.69
CA MET A 1 2.22 -13.44 11.61
C MET A 1 2.15 -12.04 12.19
N GLU A 2 2.03 -11.90 13.51
CA GLU A 2 1.89 -10.60 14.15
C GLU A 2 3.24 -10.16 14.68
N THR A 3 3.58 -8.89 14.46
CA THR A 3 4.87 -8.32 14.87
C THR A 3 4.58 -7.07 15.70
N THR A 4 5.11 -7.01 16.91
CA THR A 4 4.89 -5.88 17.82
C THR A 4 6.00 -4.85 17.62
N ILE A 5 5.61 -3.59 17.40
CA ILE A 5 6.54 -2.46 17.32
C ILE A 5 6.39 -1.62 18.58
N ALA A 6 7.47 -1.48 19.35
CA ALA A 6 7.49 -0.62 20.52
C ALA A 6 7.57 0.86 20.10
N VAL A 7 6.65 1.67 20.59
CA VAL A 7 6.58 3.11 20.32
C VAL A 7 6.29 3.89 21.60
N LYS A 8 6.63 5.18 21.63
CA LYS A 8 6.31 6.05 22.77
C LYS A 8 4.79 6.23 22.89
N GLU A 9 4.30 6.38 24.11
CA GLU A 9 2.86 6.56 24.38
C GLU A 9 2.26 7.75 23.61
N ARG A 10 2.97 8.89 23.57
CA ARG A 10 2.57 10.06 22.80
C ARG A 10 2.36 9.73 21.31
N THR A 11 3.21 8.86 20.76
CA THR A 11 3.10 8.42 19.36
C THR A 11 1.84 7.57 19.15
N VAL A 12 1.50 6.69 20.10
CA VAL A 12 0.25 5.91 20.05
C VAL A 12 -0.97 6.83 20.00
N GLN A 13 -1.01 7.86 20.85
CA GLN A 13 -2.10 8.83 20.86
C GLN A 13 -2.24 9.56 19.52
N MET A 14 -1.12 10.00 18.94
CA MET A 14 -1.11 10.63 17.61
C MET A 14 -1.60 9.69 16.51
N LEU A 15 -1.18 8.42 16.53
CA LEU A 15 -1.61 7.40 15.57
C LEU A 15 -3.11 7.10 15.68
N LEU A 16 -3.67 7.05 16.90
CA LEU A 16 -5.09 6.86 17.13
C LEU A 16 -5.91 8.06 16.63
N GLN A 17 -5.44 9.29 16.85
CA GLN A 17 -6.06 10.49 16.30
C GLN A 17 -6.03 10.49 14.77
N LEU A 18 -4.90 10.10 14.18
CA LEU A 18 -4.76 9.99 12.72
C LEU A 18 -5.72 8.95 12.14
N LYS A 19 -5.84 7.78 12.78
CA LYS A 19 -6.80 6.74 12.41
C LYS A 19 -8.24 7.26 12.38
N LYS A 20 -8.64 8.02 13.42
CA LYS A 20 -9.96 8.65 13.51
C LYS A 20 -10.16 9.68 12.39
N LYS A 21 -9.19 10.57 12.18
CA LYS A 21 -9.25 11.61 11.14
C LYS A 21 -9.39 11.01 9.73
N MET A 22 -8.72 9.90 9.46
CA MET A 22 -8.78 9.21 8.17
C MET A 22 -9.92 8.19 8.05
N GLY A 23 -10.80 8.09 9.06
CA GLY A 23 -11.95 7.18 9.08
C GLY A 23 -11.58 5.70 8.82
N SER A 24 -10.40 5.27 9.24
CA SER A 24 -9.85 3.97 8.83
C SER A 24 -10.08 2.89 9.89
N LYS A 25 -10.36 1.65 9.44
CA LYS A 25 -10.74 0.54 10.32
C LYS A 25 -9.57 0.02 11.18
N ASN A 26 -8.36 0.00 10.63
CA ASN A 26 -7.14 -0.43 11.32
C ASN A 26 -5.95 0.50 10.97
N MET A 27 -4.81 0.29 11.64
CA MET A 27 -3.61 1.10 11.44
C MET A 27 -2.93 0.78 10.09
N ASP A 28 -2.99 -0.46 9.63
CA ASP A 28 -2.39 -0.86 8.35
C ASP A 28 -2.99 -0.11 7.16
N MET A 29 -4.31 0.14 7.20
CA MET A 29 -4.99 0.98 6.20
C MET A 29 -4.55 2.44 6.27
N VAL A 30 -4.27 2.96 7.46
CA VAL A 30 -3.73 4.32 7.64
C VAL A 30 -2.35 4.40 7.00
N ILE A 31 -1.47 3.45 7.32
CA ILE A 31 -0.11 3.37 6.77
C ILE A 31 -0.15 3.21 5.25
N GLY A 32 -1.02 2.33 4.72
CA GLY A 32 -1.19 2.14 3.28
C GLY A 32 -1.59 3.43 2.56
N LYS A 33 -2.59 4.16 3.08
CA LYS A 33 -3.00 5.45 2.52
C LYS A 33 -1.89 6.50 2.56
N LEU A 34 -1.15 6.60 3.67
CA LEU A 34 -0.01 7.52 3.77
C LEU A 34 1.10 7.17 2.77
N LEU A 35 1.33 5.88 2.52
CA LEU A 35 2.31 5.43 1.54
C LEU A 35 1.86 5.70 0.10
N GLU A 36 0.56 5.62 -0.18
CA GLU A 36 -0.01 6.06 -1.46
C GLU A 36 0.08 7.58 -1.64
N GLU A 37 -0.27 8.36 -0.62
CA GLU A 37 -0.22 9.83 -0.63
C GLU A 37 1.22 10.35 -0.76
N SER A 38 2.19 9.70 -0.11
CA SER A 38 3.61 10.05 -0.21
C SER A 38 4.25 9.64 -1.54
N GLY A 39 3.53 8.93 -2.42
CA GLY A 39 4.06 8.40 -3.67
C GLY A 39 5.06 7.24 -3.48
N SER A 40 5.17 6.72 -2.25
CA SER A 40 6.11 5.64 -1.89
C SER A 40 5.61 4.25 -2.32
N LEU A 41 4.31 4.11 -2.57
CA LEU A 41 3.73 2.92 -3.19
C LEU A 41 3.27 3.26 -4.61
N SER A 42 3.87 2.59 -5.60
CA SER A 42 3.19 2.45 -6.89
C SER A 42 1.84 1.79 -6.64
N LYS A 43 0.76 2.35 -7.23
CA LYS A 43 -0.59 1.74 -7.21
C LYS A 43 -0.58 0.28 -7.72
N SER A 44 0.51 -0.11 -8.38
CA SER A 44 0.76 -1.44 -8.88
C SER A 44 1.73 -2.22 -7.99
N ARG A 45 1.28 -3.36 -7.47
CA ARG A 45 2.15 -4.37 -6.84
C ARG A 45 3.12 -5.02 -7.83
N PHE A 46 2.99 -4.74 -9.13
CA PHE A 46 3.83 -5.31 -10.19
C PHE A 46 5.29 -4.83 -10.12
N GLY A 47 5.59 -3.78 -9.34
CA GLY A 47 6.93 -3.22 -9.16
C GLY A 47 7.72 -3.73 -7.95
N SER A 48 7.20 -4.67 -7.14
CA SER A 48 7.96 -5.23 -6.01
C SER A 48 9.12 -6.13 -6.45
N ASN A 49 9.13 -6.55 -7.72
CA ASN A 49 10.28 -7.16 -8.37
C ASN A 49 10.76 -6.21 -9.49
N PRO A 50 11.96 -5.61 -9.41
CA PRO A 50 12.46 -4.66 -10.41
C PRO A 50 12.61 -5.26 -11.81
N LYS A 51 12.52 -6.59 -11.96
CA LYS A 51 12.52 -7.30 -13.25
C LYS A 51 11.14 -7.35 -13.92
N LEU A 52 10.06 -7.07 -13.18
CA LEU A 52 8.70 -7.13 -13.70
C LEU A 52 8.18 -5.71 -13.97
N LYS A 53 7.92 -5.41 -15.24
CA LYS A 53 7.33 -4.13 -15.69
C LYS A 53 5.85 -4.33 -15.94
N GLU A 54 5.03 -3.33 -15.62
CA GLU A 54 3.59 -3.37 -15.92
C GLU A 54 3.34 -3.74 -17.39
N PHE A 55 2.40 -4.66 -17.63
CA PHE A 55 2.01 -5.05 -18.98
C PHE A 55 1.46 -3.85 -19.74
N LYS A 56 2.10 -3.50 -20.84
CA LYS A 56 1.62 -2.51 -21.80
C LYS A 56 0.51 -3.12 -22.66
N ARG A 57 -0.30 -2.27 -23.31
CA ARG A 57 -1.32 -2.73 -24.29
C ARG A 57 -0.74 -3.65 -25.36
N LYS A 58 0.55 -3.50 -25.70
CA LYS A 58 1.29 -4.32 -26.67
C LYS A 58 1.60 -5.74 -26.15
N ASP A 59 1.59 -5.94 -24.83
CA ASP A 59 1.86 -7.21 -24.18
C ASP A 59 0.58 -8.04 -24.00
N ARG A 60 -0.59 -7.47 -24.30
CA ARG A 60 -1.84 -8.24 -24.38
C ARG A 60 -1.75 -9.12 -25.63
N SER A 61 -1.52 -10.42 -25.43
CA SER A 61 -1.69 -11.41 -26.49
C SER A 61 -3.13 -11.32 -27.01
N VAL A 62 -3.28 -11.03 -28.29
CA VAL A 62 -4.56 -11.21 -28.98
C VAL A 62 -4.85 -12.71 -28.89
N PHE A 63 -5.77 -13.11 -28.01
CA PHE A 63 -6.34 -14.45 -28.03
C PHE A 63 -6.81 -14.69 -29.47
N ARG A 64 -6.14 -15.59 -30.19
CA ARG A 64 -6.71 -16.19 -31.39
C ARG A 64 -7.43 -17.43 -30.91
N GLU A 65 -8.75 -17.38 -30.94
CA GLU A 65 -9.58 -18.58 -30.85
C GLU A 65 -9.24 -19.46 -32.07
N LEU A 66 -8.98 -20.74 -31.80
CA LEU A 66 -8.79 -21.79 -32.81
C LEU A 66 -10.15 -22.27 -33.33
#